data_AF-A0A936CIF2-F1
#
_entry.id   AF-A0A936CIF2-F1
#
_cell.length_a   1.000
_cell.length_b   1.000
_cell.length_c   1.000
_cell.angle_alpha   90.00
_cell.angle_beta   90.00
_cell.angle_gamma   90.00
#
_symmetry.space_group_name_H-M   'P 1'
#
loop_
_entity.id
_entity.type
_entity.pdbx_description
1 polymer ?
#
loop_
_entity_poly.entity_id
_entity_poly.type
_entity_poly.pdbx_seq_one_letter_code
_entity_poly.pdbx_strand_id
1 'polypeptide(L)'
;MVKKLQKSGTDKAATVQLSGTVKDSAQQIWLAGLGAFAKAQEEGGKVFEALVKEGLSIQRKTQAAAEEKISEATNRMASMATDISSKAAGQWDKLENIFEERVAKALNKLGVPSAKDIDVLIERIDELNRNVQKLSARGGAAANAPAPAKKAPARRSPARKSA
;
A
#
# COMPACT_ATOMS: atom_id res chain seq x y z
N MET A 1 92.27 -54.17 -43.30
CA MET A 1 91.51 -53.05 -42.68
C MET A 1 91.02 -52.20 -43.85
N VAL A 2 89.76 -51.89 -44.12
CA VAL A 2 88.60 -51.54 -43.28
C VAL A 2 87.32 -51.93 -44.01
N LYS A 3 86.37 -52.45 -43.24
CA LYS A 3 85.00 -52.87 -43.60
C LYS A 3 84.12 -51.65 -43.87
N LYS A 4 83.55 -51.49 -45.07
CA LYS A 4 82.40 -50.58 -45.25
C LYS A 4 81.55 -50.94 -46.47
N LEU A 5 80.23 -50.78 -46.29
CA LEU A 5 79.10 -50.85 -47.24
C LEU A 5 78.40 -52.20 -47.44
N GLN A 6 77.67 -52.65 -46.41
CA GLN A 6 76.44 -53.46 -46.57
C GLN A 6 75.40 -53.09 -45.47
N LYS A 7 75.08 -51.80 -45.29
CA LYS A 7 74.10 -51.36 -44.27
C LYS A 7 72.86 -50.63 -44.82
N SER A 8 72.74 -50.45 -46.15
CA SER A 8 71.64 -49.63 -46.71
C SER A 8 70.33 -50.40 -46.96
N GLY A 9 70.35 -51.73 -47.04
CA GLY A 9 69.15 -52.56 -47.32
C GLY A 9 68.34 -52.92 -46.07
N THR A 10 69.02 -53.27 -44.98
CA THR A 10 68.38 -53.68 -43.72
C THR A 10 67.73 -52.51 -42.98
N ASP A 11 68.32 -51.31 -43.06
CA ASP A 11 67.74 -50.11 -42.43
C ASP A 11 66.45 -49.63 -43.12
N LYS A 12 66.34 -49.76 -44.46
CA LYS A 12 65.09 -49.42 -45.18
C LYS A 12 63.96 -50.39 -44.88
N ALA A 13 64.22 -51.70 -44.87
CA ALA A 13 63.21 -52.71 -44.54
C ALA A 13 62.72 -52.58 -43.09
N ALA A 14 63.62 -52.34 -42.14
CA ALA A 14 63.27 -52.08 -40.75
C ALA A 14 62.46 -50.78 -40.59
N THR A 15 62.80 -49.71 -41.31
CA THR A 15 62.06 -48.44 -41.27
C THR A 15 60.64 -48.58 -41.84
N VAL A 16 60.46 -49.35 -42.92
CA VAL A 16 59.13 -49.59 -43.52
C VAL A 16 58.26 -50.45 -42.61
N GLN A 17 58.83 -51.47 -41.95
CA GLN A 17 58.11 -52.28 -40.96
C GLN A 17 57.71 -51.47 -39.72
N LEU A 18 58.62 -50.63 -39.20
CA LEU A 18 58.32 -49.73 -38.08
C LEU A 18 57.25 -48.70 -38.43
N SER A 19 57.30 -48.13 -39.64
CA SER A 19 56.27 -47.20 -40.13
C SER A 19 54.90 -47.85 -40.26
N GLY A 20 54.84 -49.12 -40.68
CA GLY A 20 53.60 -49.91 -40.70
C GLY A 20 53.03 -50.13 -39.30
N THR A 21 53.85 -50.58 -38.35
CA THR A 21 53.41 -50.83 -36.96
C THR A 21 52.98 -49.56 -36.22
N VAL A 22 53.62 -48.42 -36.50
CA VAL A 22 53.24 -47.13 -35.90
C VAL A 22 51.91 -46.64 -36.49
N LYS A 23 51.69 -46.83 -37.80
CA LYS A 23 50.42 -46.49 -38.45
C LYS A 23 49.27 -47.35 -37.92
N ASP A 24 49.50 -48.66 -37.76
CA ASP A 24 48.50 -49.58 -37.21
C ASP A 24 48.20 -49.27 -35.74
N SER A 25 49.22 -48.93 -34.94
CA SER A 25 49.04 -48.51 -33.54
C SER A 25 48.29 -47.18 -33.44
N ALA A 26 48.63 -46.20 -34.28
CA ALA A 26 47.92 -44.92 -34.34
C ALA A 26 46.46 -45.11 -34.76
N GLN A 27 46.20 -46.03 -35.69
CA GLN A 27 44.85 -46.36 -36.13
C GLN A 27 44.05 -47.09 -35.03
N GLN A 28 44.69 -47.97 -34.26
CA GLN A 28 44.07 -48.60 -33.09
C GLN A 28 43.78 -47.61 -31.97
N ILE A 29 44.70 -46.70 -31.67
CA ILE A 29 44.49 -45.63 -30.68
C ILE A 29 43.36 -44.70 -31.14
N TRP A 30 43.28 -44.39 -32.43
CA TRP A 30 42.19 -43.58 -32.99
C TRP A 30 40.83 -44.29 -32.89
N LEU A 31 40.77 -45.57 -33.23
CA LEU A 31 39.55 -46.37 -33.10
C LEU A 31 39.14 -46.57 -31.64
N ALA A 32 40.09 -46.77 -30.74
CA ALA A 32 39.84 -46.83 -29.30
C ALA A 32 39.37 -45.48 -28.74
N GLY A 33 39.93 -44.37 -29.24
CA GLY A 33 39.48 -43.01 -28.91
C GLY A 33 38.04 -42.76 -29.35
N LEU A 34 37.68 -43.15 -30.57
CA LEU A 34 36.30 -43.06 -31.08
C LEU A 34 35.34 -43.98 -30.32
N GLY A 35 35.77 -45.20 -29.97
CA GLY A 35 34.97 -46.14 -29.17
C GLY A 35 34.74 -45.65 -27.73
N ALA A 36 35.76 -45.08 -27.10
CA ALA A 36 35.66 -44.47 -25.78
C ALA A 36 34.76 -43.23 -25.80
N PHE A 37 34.87 -42.39 -26.84
CA PHE A 37 34.00 -41.23 -27.02
C PHE A 37 32.54 -41.66 -27.24
N ALA A 38 32.29 -42.67 -28.08
CA ALA A 38 30.94 -43.22 -28.27
C ALA A 38 30.36 -43.77 -26.97
N LYS A 39 31.16 -44.47 -26.16
CA LYS A 39 30.75 -44.97 -24.85
C LYS A 39 30.48 -43.86 -23.84
N ALA A 40 31.31 -42.82 -23.82
CA ALA A 40 31.08 -41.63 -23.01
C ALA A 40 29.83 -40.85 -23.47
N GLN A 41 29.49 -40.87 -24.76
CA GLN A 41 28.25 -40.26 -25.27
C GLN A 41 27.01 -41.07 -24.85
N GLU A 42 27.09 -42.41 -24.86
CA GLU A 42 26.01 -43.30 -24.40
C GLU A 42 25.80 -43.21 -22.87
N GLU A 43 26.88 -43.20 -22.10
CA GLU A 43 26.81 -43.08 -20.64
C GLU A 43 26.56 -41.64 -20.18
N GLY A 44 27.04 -40.65 -20.95
CA GLY A 44 26.84 -39.22 -20.69
C GLY A 44 25.38 -38.80 -20.76
N GLY A 45 24.60 -39.38 -21.69
CA GLY A 45 23.15 -39.15 -21.76
C GLY A 45 22.42 -39.60 -20.48
N LYS A 46 22.78 -40.78 -19.93
CA LYS A 46 22.18 -41.31 -18.70
C LYS A 46 22.52 -40.46 -17.47
N VAL A 47 23.77 -40.00 -17.38
CA VAL A 47 24.20 -39.09 -16.29
C VAL A 47 23.52 -37.73 -16.42
N PHE A 48 23.36 -37.22 -17.65
CA PHE A 48 22.63 -35.98 -17.91
C PHE A 48 21.16 -36.09 -17.51
N GLU A 49 20.46 -37.14 -17.93
CA GLU A 49 19.06 -37.38 -17.53
C GLU A 49 18.90 -37.51 -16.01
N ALA A 50 19.85 -38.19 -15.35
CA ALA A 50 19.86 -38.29 -13.89
C ALA A 50 20.05 -36.91 -13.22
N LEU A 51 20.98 -36.09 -13.72
CA LEU A 51 21.20 -34.73 -13.24
C LEU A 51 20.00 -33.82 -13.48
N VAL A 52 19.33 -33.94 -14.64
CA VAL A 52 18.10 -33.18 -14.93
C VAL A 52 16.98 -33.60 -13.98
N LYS A 53 16.81 -34.90 -13.74
CA LYS A 53 15.81 -35.42 -12.80
C LYS A 53 16.08 -34.94 -11.38
N GLU A 54 17.34 -34.99 -10.95
CA GLU A 54 17.77 -34.49 -9.64
C GLU A 54 17.53 -32.97 -9.53
N GLY A 55 17.91 -32.21 -10.56
CA GLY A 55 17.70 -30.76 -10.66
C GLY A 55 16.22 -30.38 -10.60
N LEU A 56 15.36 -31.07 -11.34
CA LEU A 56 13.90 -30.89 -11.28
C LEU A 56 13.34 -31.23 -9.89
N SER A 57 13.89 -32.26 -9.22
CA SER A 57 13.48 -32.62 -7.86
C SER A 57 13.89 -31.56 -6.83
N ILE A 58 15.10 -31.00 -6.96
CA ILE A 58 15.62 -29.93 -6.11
C ILE A 58 14.83 -28.65 -6.35
N GLN A 59 14.53 -28.32 -7.60
CA GLN A 59 13.70 -27.15 -7.93
C GLN A 59 12.32 -27.28 -7.32
N ARG A 60 11.65 -28.44 -7.46
CA ARG A 60 10.33 -28.69 -6.85
C ARG A 60 10.37 -28.60 -5.33
N LYS A 61 11.38 -29.21 -4.68
CA LYS A 61 11.54 -29.15 -3.22
C LYS A 61 11.80 -27.71 -2.75
N THR A 62 12.65 -26.97 -3.44
CA THR A 62 12.95 -25.57 -3.13
C THR A 62 11.73 -24.69 -3.34
N GLN A 63 10.97 -24.90 -4.42
CA GLN A 63 9.72 -24.20 -4.67
C GLN A 63 8.68 -24.47 -3.57
N ALA A 64 8.46 -25.75 -3.22
CA ALA A 64 7.52 -26.10 -2.16
C ALA A 64 7.92 -25.50 -0.80
N ALA A 65 9.21 -25.57 -0.45
CA ALA A 65 9.70 -24.95 0.79
C ALA A 65 9.59 -23.42 0.75
N ALA A 66 9.83 -22.78 -0.40
CA ALA A 66 9.65 -21.34 -0.55
C ALA A 66 8.18 -20.94 -0.46
N GLU A 67 7.27 -21.67 -1.11
CA GLU A 67 5.82 -21.47 -1.02
C GLU A 67 5.32 -21.64 0.42
N GLU A 68 5.78 -22.65 1.15
CA GLU A 68 5.47 -22.85 2.57
C GLU A 68 5.97 -21.68 3.42
N LYS A 69 7.23 -21.24 3.22
CA LYS A 69 7.80 -20.09 3.95
C LYS A 69 7.07 -18.78 3.64
N ILE A 70 6.69 -18.54 2.39
CA ILE A 70 5.92 -17.37 1.98
C ILE A 70 4.54 -17.44 2.61
N SER A 71 3.85 -18.58 2.53
CA SER A 71 2.53 -18.75 3.13
C SER A 71 2.56 -18.52 4.65
N GLU A 72 3.54 -19.09 5.34
CA GLU A 72 3.73 -18.84 6.77
C GLU A 72 4.03 -17.36 7.08
N ALA A 73 4.88 -16.71 6.29
CA ALA A 73 5.20 -15.29 6.46
C ALA A 73 3.97 -14.41 6.19
N THR A 74 3.19 -14.70 5.16
CA THR A 74 1.93 -14.03 4.85
C THR A 74 0.92 -14.24 5.98
N ASN A 75 0.79 -15.45 6.51
CA ASN A 75 -0.12 -15.73 7.63
C ASN A 75 0.32 -14.99 8.91
N ARG A 76 1.62 -14.99 9.21
CA ARG A 76 2.17 -14.21 10.35
C ARG A 76 1.94 -12.71 10.14
N MET A 77 2.18 -12.19 8.94
CA MET A 77 1.94 -10.78 8.60
C MET A 77 0.46 -10.43 8.69
N ALA A 78 -0.44 -11.28 8.20
CA ALA A 78 -1.88 -11.10 8.31
C ALA A 78 -2.30 -11.06 9.79
N SER A 79 -1.82 -12.01 10.60
CA SER A 79 -2.11 -12.03 12.04
C SER A 79 -1.59 -10.78 12.76
N MET A 80 -0.36 -10.34 12.45
CA MET A 80 0.20 -9.10 13.01
C MET A 80 -0.57 -7.87 12.55
N ALA A 81 -1.02 -7.82 11.29
CA ALA A 81 -1.82 -6.74 10.77
C ALA A 81 -3.19 -6.68 11.47
N THR A 82 -3.83 -7.83 11.71
CA THR A 82 -5.07 -7.92 12.48
C THR A 82 -4.87 -7.50 13.94
N ASP A 83 -3.78 -7.92 14.58
CA ASP A 83 -3.45 -7.54 15.96
C ASP A 83 -3.12 -6.05 16.10
N ILE A 84 -2.38 -5.48 15.13
CA ILE A 84 -2.10 -4.05 15.08
C ILE A 84 -3.38 -3.29 14.79
N SER A 85 -4.19 -3.71 13.83
CA SER A 85 -5.46 -3.07 13.51
C SER A 85 -6.40 -3.06 14.71
N SER A 86 -6.55 -4.18 15.41
CA SER A 86 -7.40 -4.28 16.61
C SER A 86 -6.86 -3.48 17.79
N LYS A 87 -5.54 -3.47 18.04
CA LYS A 87 -4.93 -2.61 19.08
C LYS A 87 -4.91 -1.13 18.71
N ALA A 88 -4.79 -0.82 17.43
CA ALA A 88 -4.78 0.54 16.91
C ALA A 88 -6.18 1.09 16.67
N ALA A 89 -7.25 0.30 16.65
CA ALA A 89 -8.62 0.79 16.49
C ALA A 89 -8.94 1.91 17.50
N GLY A 90 -8.57 1.75 18.78
CA GLY A 90 -8.73 2.82 19.77
C GLY A 90 -7.76 4.02 19.63
N GLN A 91 -6.70 3.89 18.82
CA GLN A 91 -5.85 5.02 18.42
C GLN A 91 -6.36 5.67 17.12
N TRP A 92 -7.03 4.91 16.26
CA TRP A 92 -7.72 5.39 15.07
C TRP A 92 -8.86 6.33 15.43
N ASP A 93 -9.63 6.04 16.47
CA ASP A 93 -10.65 6.97 16.99
C ASP A 93 -10.03 8.33 17.38
N LYS A 94 -8.82 8.34 17.97
CA LYS A 94 -8.10 9.58 18.30
C LYS A 94 -7.60 10.30 17.05
N LEU A 95 -7.15 9.55 16.04
CA LEU A 95 -6.75 10.12 14.75
C LEU A 95 -7.95 10.66 13.97
N GLU A 96 -9.12 10.03 14.07
CA GLU A 96 -10.37 10.52 13.53
C GLU A 96 -10.73 11.86 14.16
N ASN A 97 -10.72 11.96 15.49
CA ASN A 97 -10.92 13.23 16.19
C ASN A 97 -9.92 14.32 15.75
N ILE A 98 -8.63 13.99 15.63
CA ILE A 98 -7.60 14.96 15.17
C ILE A 98 -7.82 15.32 13.70
N PHE A 99 -8.19 14.36 12.86
CA PHE A 99 -8.47 14.58 11.44
C PHE A 99 -9.69 15.48 11.28
N GLU A 100 -10.79 15.18 11.98
CA GLU A 100 -11.98 16.02 12.05
C GLU A 100 -11.63 17.44 12.51
N GLU A 101 -10.82 17.61 13.56
CA GLU A 101 -10.39 18.94 14.02
C GLU A 101 -9.58 19.67 12.94
N ARG A 102 -8.69 18.97 12.23
CA ARG A 102 -7.90 19.56 11.14
C ARG A 102 -8.74 19.91 9.92
N VAL A 103 -9.69 19.05 9.55
CA VAL A 103 -10.64 19.28 8.46
C VAL A 103 -11.57 20.43 8.82
N ALA A 104 -12.14 20.44 10.03
CA ALA A 104 -12.96 21.54 10.53
C ALA A 104 -12.19 22.86 10.54
N LYS A 105 -10.92 22.84 10.95
CA LYS A 105 -10.06 24.04 10.94
C LYS A 105 -9.74 24.53 9.52
N ALA A 106 -9.56 23.62 8.57
CA ALA A 106 -9.36 23.95 7.16
C ALA A 106 -10.62 24.55 6.52
N LEU A 107 -11.79 23.94 6.79
CA LEU A 107 -13.09 24.42 6.32
C LEU A 107 -13.44 25.79 6.90
N ASN A 108 -13.19 26.00 8.20
CA ASN A 108 -13.38 27.31 8.83
C ASN A 108 -12.46 28.38 8.22
N LYS A 109 -11.21 28.05 7.89
CA LYS A 109 -10.31 28.97 7.17
C LYS A 109 -10.79 29.29 5.76
N LEU A 110 -11.56 28.41 5.15
CA LEU A 110 -12.17 28.59 3.83
C LEU A 110 -13.52 29.32 3.90
N GLY A 111 -13.98 29.69 5.10
CA GLY A 111 -15.23 30.42 5.32
C GLY A 111 -16.47 29.54 5.40
N VAL A 112 -16.34 28.22 5.57
CA VAL A 112 -17.46 27.31 5.80
C VAL A 112 -17.78 27.31 7.31
N PRO A 113 -18.94 27.82 7.74
CA PRO A 113 -19.32 27.83 9.16
C PRO A 113 -19.57 26.42 9.69
N SER A 114 -19.21 26.14 10.94
CA SER A 114 -19.47 24.85 11.57
C SER A 114 -20.90 24.75 12.12
N ALA A 115 -21.40 23.54 12.36
CA ALA A 115 -22.73 23.32 12.93
C ALA A 115 -22.92 24.04 14.28
N LYS A 116 -21.88 24.05 15.14
CA LYS A 116 -21.91 24.75 16.43
C LYS A 116 -22.06 26.27 16.25
N ASP A 117 -21.45 26.84 15.22
CA ASP A 117 -21.57 28.27 14.94
C ASP A 117 -23.00 28.64 14.51
N ILE A 118 -23.66 27.74 13.78
CA ILE A 118 -25.07 27.87 13.39
C ILE A 118 -25.97 27.79 14.63
N ASP A 119 -25.73 26.84 15.53
CA ASP A 119 -26.53 26.69 16.76
C ASP A 119 -26.43 27.93 17.67
N VAL A 120 -25.22 28.44 17.89
CA VAL A 120 -24.99 29.68 18.66
C VAL A 120 -25.70 30.88 17.99
N LEU A 121 -25.71 30.93 16.66
CA LEU A 121 -26.41 31.98 15.93
C LEU A 121 -27.93 31.87 16.10
N ILE A 122 -28.49 30.66 16.07
CA ILE A 122 -29.92 30.40 16.30
C ILE A 122 -30.33 30.87 17.70
N GLU A 123 -29.59 30.49 18.75
CA GLU A 123 -29.87 30.95 20.12
C GLU A 123 -29.86 32.48 20.21
N ARG A 124 -28.88 33.10 19.56
CA ARG A 124 -28.76 34.57 19.56
C ARG A 124 -29.88 35.25 18.78
N ILE A 125 -30.37 34.64 17.71
CA ILE A 125 -31.55 35.10 16.95
C ILE A 125 -32.80 34.98 17.81
N ASP A 126 -32.97 33.89 18.56
CA ASP A 126 -34.12 33.69 19.44
C ASP A 126 -34.15 34.71 20.59
N GLU A 127 -32.99 34.99 21.19
CA GLU A 127 -32.85 36.03 22.20
C GLU A 127 -33.15 37.42 21.63
N LEU A 128 -32.63 37.71 20.44
CA LEU A 128 -32.89 38.99 19.76
C LEU A 128 -34.38 39.13 19.40
N ASN A 129 -35.02 38.08 18.91
CA ASN A 129 -36.45 38.05 18.63
C ASN A 129 -37.28 38.32 19.89
N ARG A 130 -36.92 37.71 21.03
CA ARG A 130 -37.56 38.00 22.32
C ARG A 130 -37.40 39.46 22.72
N ASN A 131 -36.22 40.04 22.54
CA ASN A 131 -35.96 41.44 22.87
C ASN A 131 -36.71 42.41 21.94
N VAL A 132 -36.80 42.12 20.64
CA VAL A 132 -37.59 42.89 19.67
C VAL A 132 -39.07 42.81 19.99
N GLN A 133 -39.62 41.64 20.32
CA GLN A 133 -41.01 41.50 20.75
C GLN A 133 -41.30 42.31 22.02
N LYS A 134 -40.42 42.29 23.02
CA LYS A 134 -40.56 43.11 24.23
C LYS A 134 -40.55 44.61 23.92
N LEU A 135 -39.68 45.06 23.02
CA LEU A 135 -39.60 46.46 22.61
C LEU A 135 -40.80 46.89 21.74
N SER A 136 -41.25 46.03 20.84
CA SER A 136 -42.43 46.26 19.99
C SER A 136 -43.72 46.33 20.81
N ALA A 137 -43.88 45.44 21.81
CA ALA A 137 -44.99 45.50 22.76
C ALA A 137 -44.99 46.82 23.57
N ARG A 138 -43.80 47.35 23.88
CA ARG A 138 -43.64 48.62 24.59
C ARG A 138 -43.85 49.86 23.70
N GLY A 139 -43.58 49.75 22.39
CA GLY A 139 -43.88 50.80 21.40
C GLY A 139 -45.37 50.85 21.00
N GLY A 140 -46.05 49.71 20.93
CA GLY A 140 -47.48 49.63 20.62
C GLY A 140 -48.39 50.08 21.77
N ALA A 141 -47.95 49.91 23.02
CA ALA A 141 -48.72 50.31 24.20
C ALA A 141 -48.80 51.84 24.39
N ALA A 142 -47.94 52.63 23.74
CA ALA A 142 -47.97 54.09 23.82
C ALA A 142 -48.96 54.76 22.83
N ALA A 143 -49.45 54.03 21.82
CA ALA A 143 -50.35 54.59 20.80
C ALA A 143 -51.85 54.40 21.09
N ASN A 144 -52.22 53.62 22.12
CA ASN A 144 -53.63 53.30 22.44
C ASN A 144 -53.98 53.50 23.92
N ALA A 145 -53.43 54.52 24.57
CA ALA A 145 -53.95 54.99 25.86
C ALA A 145 -54.95 56.13 25.64
N PRO A 146 -56.25 55.99 25.99
CA PRO A 146 -57.19 57.09 25.88
C PRO A 146 -56.84 58.17 26.90
N ALA A 147 -56.70 59.41 26.44
CA ALA A 147 -56.38 60.56 27.29
C ALA A 147 -57.46 60.78 28.36
N PRO A 148 -57.09 61.05 29.63
CA PRO A 148 -58.07 61.32 30.68
C PRO A 148 -58.77 62.66 30.43
N ALA A 149 -60.09 62.63 30.30
CA ALA A 149 -60.93 63.81 30.09
C ALA A 149 -60.82 64.79 31.27
N LYS A 150 -60.42 66.04 30.97
CA LYS A 150 -60.43 67.16 31.92
C LYS A 150 -61.88 67.46 32.35
N LYS A 151 -62.17 67.34 33.65
CA LYS A 151 -63.43 67.84 34.25
C LYS A 151 -63.49 69.36 34.12
N ALA A 152 -64.56 69.85 33.49
CA ALA A 152 -64.89 71.27 33.37
C ALA A 152 -65.32 71.87 34.73
N PRO A 153 -65.01 73.15 35.01
CA PRO A 153 -65.43 73.79 36.26
C PRO A 153 -66.92 74.14 36.21
N ALA A 154 -67.65 73.77 37.26
CA ALA A 154 -69.07 74.07 37.42
C ALA A 154 -69.28 75.59 37.57
N ARG A 155 -70.08 76.14 36.66
CA ARG A 155 -70.53 77.53 36.58
C ARG A 155 -71.45 77.85 37.76
N ARG A 156 -71.09 78.83 38.60
CA ARG A 156 -72.00 79.42 39.59
C ARG A 156 -73.07 80.27 38.88
N SER A 157 -74.34 79.96 39.15
CA SER A 157 -75.51 80.72 38.70
C SER A 157 -75.78 81.94 39.59
N PRO A 158 -76.25 83.09 39.05
CA PRO A 158 -76.69 84.23 39.86
C PRO A 158 -78.23 84.30 39.95
N ALA A 159 -78.76 84.60 41.14
CA ALA A 159 -80.13 85.12 41.36
C ALA A 159 -80.13 85.88 42.70
N ARG A 160 -80.14 87.23 42.72
CA ARG A 160 -81.25 88.20 42.63
C ARG A 160 -81.91 88.53 44.00
N LYS A 161 -81.57 89.75 44.49
CA LYS A 161 -82.25 90.73 45.40
C LYS A 161 -83.46 90.27 46.27
N SER A 162 -83.46 90.61 47.56
CA SER A 162 -84.06 91.86 48.13
C SER A 162 -84.24 91.79 49.67
N ALA A 163 -83.83 92.86 50.37
CA ALA A 163 -84.48 93.58 51.49
C ALA A 163 -83.52 94.68 51.95
#